data_AF-A0A4Q4MJD3-F1
#
_entry.id   AF-A0A4Q4MJD3-F1
#
_cell.length_a   1.000
_cell.length_b   1.000
_cell.length_c   1.000
_cell.angle_alpha   90.00
_cell.angle_beta   90.00
_cell.angle_gamma   90.00
#
_symmetry.space_group_name_H-M   'P 1'
#
loop_
_entity.id
_entity.type
_entity.pdbx_description
1 polymer ?
#
loop_
_entity_poly.entity_id
_entity_poly.type
_entity_poly.pdbx_seq_one_letter_code
_entity_poly.pdbx_strand_id
1 'polypeptide(L)'
;MTTSIPSPPTPVAPLEKTVTRPSVPLPKSLTEQNIMKERISFDPTVHLNYKTTPGVMTMKDIGYEGYGISPVAVSEPFPLFTEDAINQMRAEAFTPEVLDNCLVSSSFAKHMIRA
;
A
#
# COMPACT_ATOMS: atom_id res chain seq x y z
N MET A 1 35.97 1.73 -28.06
CA MET A 1 35.44 1.01 -26.88
C MET A 1 33.93 0.86 -27.07
N THR A 2 33.49 -0.25 -27.67
CA THR A 2 32.06 -0.57 -27.86
C THR A 2 31.52 -1.16 -26.56
N THR A 3 30.74 -0.38 -25.80
CA THR A 3 30.07 -0.86 -24.60
C THR A 3 28.87 -1.71 -25.01
N SER A 4 28.93 -3.02 -24.82
CA SER A 4 27.79 -3.92 -25.04
C SER A 4 26.67 -3.57 -24.06
N ILE A 5 25.49 -3.22 -24.57
CA ILE A 5 24.33 -2.96 -23.74
C ILE A 5 23.93 -4.30 -23.08
N PRO A 6 23.90 -4.39 -21.73
CA PRO A 6 23.49 -5.61 -21.05
C PRO A 6 22.02 -5.90 -21.36
N SER A 7 21.71 -7.17 -21.64
CA SER A 7 20.34 -7.61 -21.87
C SER A 7 19.46 -7.34 -20.63
N PRO A 8 18.19 -6.93 -20.80
CA PRO A 8 17.29 -6.68 -19.68
C PRO A 8 17.14 -7.91 -18.77
N PRO A 9 16.95 -7.73 -17.46
CA PRO A 9 16.69 -8.83 -16.55
C PRO A 9 15.34 -9.49 -16.85
N THR A 10 15.27 -10.81 -16.72
CA THR A 10 14.01 -11.56 -16.83
C THR A 10 13.12 -11.26 -15.62
N PRO A 11 11.86 -10.83 -15.81
CA PRO A 11 10.96 -10.58 -14.69
C PRO A 11 10.63 -11.90 -13.97
N VAL A 12 10.78 -11.90 -12.64
CA VAL A 12 10.34 -13.02 -11.79
C VAL A 12 8.89 -12.77 -11.39
N ALA A 13 8.01 -13.70 -11.72
CA ALA A 13 6.59 -13.65 -11.37
C ALA A 13 6.23 -14.72 -10.33
N PRO A 14 5.12 -14.56 -9.59
CA PRO A 14 4.57 -15.63 -8.76
C PRO A 14 4.35 -16.91 -9.56
N LEU A 15 4.64 -18.06 -8.96
CA LEU A 15 4.50 -19.37 -9.61
C LEU A 15 3.05 -19.83 -9.70
N GLU A 16 2.18 -19.25 -8.87
CA GLU A 16 0.78 -19.64 -8.72
C GLU A 16 -0.06 -19.19 -9.92
N LYS A 17 -0.68 -20.17 -10.60
CA LYS A 17 -1.62 -19.93 -11.72
C LYS A 17 -3.07 -19.76 -11.25
N THR A 18 -3.37 -20.16 -10.03
CA THR A 18 -4.70 -20.15 -9.42
C THR A 18 -4.63 -19.57 -8.01
N VAL A 19 -5.78 -19.23 -7.42
CA VAL A 19 -5.86 -18.78 -6.04
C VAL A 19 -5.36 -19.88 -5.11
N THR A 20 -4.38 -19.54 -4.27
CA THR A 20 -3.79 -20.44 -3.27
C THR A 20 -4.08 -19.88 -1.88
N ARG A 21 -4.62 -20.72 -0.98
CA ARG A 21 -4.84 -20.35 0.42
C ARG A 21 -3.52 -20.48 1.22
N PRO A 22 -3.24 -19.58 2.18
CA PRO A 22 -2.05 -19.71 3.01
C PRO A 22 -2.05 -20.99 3.83
N SER A 23 -0.90 -21.65 3.90
CA SER A 23 -0.66 -22.81 4.78
C SER A 23 -0.25 -22.41 6.19
N VAL A 24 0.30 -21.20 6.37
CA VAL A 24 0.74 -20.66 7.66
C VAL A 24 -0.37 -19.76 8.21
N PRO A 25 -0.80 -19.95 9.48
CA PRO A 25 -1.81 -19.08 10.07
C PRO A 25 -1.27 -17.66 10.25
N LEU A 26 -2.18 -16.68 10.22
CA LEU A 26 -1.84 -15.29 10.55
C LEU A 26 -1.38 -15.17 12.01
N PRO A 27 -0.43 -14.27 12.32
CA PRO A 27 -0.08 -13.94 13.70
C PRO A 27 -1.30 -13.48 14.50
N LYS A 28 -1.51 -14.07 15.68
CA LYS A 28 -2.66 -13.77 16.54
C LYS A 28 -2.79 -12.29 16.91
N SER A 29 -1.67 -11.59 17.07
CA SER A 29 -1.65 -10.15 17.37
C SER A 29 -2.36 -9.31 16.31
N LEU A 30 -2.36 -9.72 15.04
CA LEU A 30 -3.06 -9.02 13.95
C LEU A 30 -4.57 -9.27 13.97
N THR A 31 -4.98 -10.46 14.40
CA THR A 31 -6.39 -10.85 14.42
C THR A 31 -7.09 -10.33 15.67
N GLU A 32 -6.46 -10.45 16.84
CA GLU A 32 -7.05 -10.09 18.14
C GLU A 32 -7.23 -8.57 18.31
N GLN A 33 -6.28 -7.75 17.83
CA GLN A 33 -6.36 -6.30 17.94
C GLN A 33 -7.48 -5.69 17.08
N ASN A 34 -7.79 -6.32 15.96
CA ASN A 34 -8.73 -5.80 14.96
C ASN A 34 -10.17 -6.27 15.19
N ILE A 35 -10.37 -7.45 15.79
CA ILE A 35 -11.71 -7.97 16.12
C ILE A 35 -12.40 -7.13 17.20
N MET A 36 -11.64 -6.53 18.12
CA MET A 36 -12.18 -5.84 19.29
C MET A 36 -12.60 -4.39 19.03
N LYS A 37 -12.34 -3.85 17.83
CA LYS A 37 -12.67 -2.45 17.52
C LYS A 37 -14.09 -2.35 16.97
N GLU A 38 -14.94 -1.54 17.60
CA GLU A 38 -16.24 -1.18 17.07
C GLU A 38 -16.07 -0.48 15.72
N ARG A 39 -16.79 -0.95 14.71
CA ARG A 39 -16.75 -0.37 13.37
C ARG A 39 -17.66 0.84 13.34
N ILE A 40 -17.09 1.97 12.96
CA ILE A 40 -17.80 3.24 12.83
C ILE A 40 -17.90 3.61 11.35
N SER A 41 -18.94 4.37 10.99
CA SER A 41 -19.07 4.90 9.64
C SER A 41 -17.97 5.93 9.36
N PHE A 42 -17.57 6.05 8.10
CA PHE A 42 -16.55 7.00 7.69
C PHE A 42 -17.06 8.45 7.81
N ASP A 43 -16.51 9.21 8.75
CA ASP A 43 -16.65 10.67 8.81
C ASP A 43 -15.41 11.37 8.21
N PRO A 44 -15.55 12.12 7.11
CA PRO A 44 -14.44 12.86 6.50
C PRO A 44 -13.75 13.83 7.45
N THR A 45 -14.48 14.43 8.40
CA THR A 45 -13.95 15.42 9.34
C THR A 45 -13.05 14.80 10.41
N VAL A 46 -13.24 13.52 10.71
CA VAL A 46 -12.47 12.75 11.70
C VAL A 46 -11.39 11.91 11.03
N HIS A 47 -11.68 11.39 9.83
CA HIS A 47 -10.85 10.35 9.20
C HIS A 47 -9.88 10.87 8.14
N LEU A 48 -10.10 12.06 7.58
CA LEU A 48 -9.15 12.66 6.65
C LEU A 48 -8.17 13.57 7.40
N ASN A 49 -6.88 13.43 7.08
CA ASN A 49 -5.82 14.32 7.52
C ASN A 49 -5.28 15.13 6.34
N TYR A 50 -6.18 15.60 5.48
CA TYR A 50 -5.79 16.34 4.29
C TYR A 50 -5.13 17.68 4.66
N LYS A 51 -3.93 17.91 4.11
CA LYS A 51 -3.26 19.21 4.18
C LYS A 51 -3.39 19.91 2.84
N THR A 52 -3.92 21.13 2.86
CA THR A 52 -4.18 21.93 1.65
C THR A 52 -2.93 22.20 0.81
N THR A 53 -1.76 22.29 1.44
CA THR A 53 -0.48 22.57 0.76
C THR A 53 0.66 21.77 1.39
N PRO A 54 0.93 20.53 0.94
CA PRO A 54 2.21 19.89 1.27
C PRO A 54 3.36 20.73 0.71
N GLY A 55 4.55 20.67 1.32
CA GLY A 55 5.72 21.30 0.75
C GLY A 55 5.99 20.74 -0.66
N VAL A 56 6.27 21.61 -1.62
CA VAL A 56 6.55 21.22 -3.01
C VAL A 56 7.93 21.71 -3.39
N MET A 57 8.75 20.80 -3.90
CA MET A 57 10.03 21.11 -4.54
C MET A 57 9.85 21.06 -6.05
N THR A 58 10.33 22.09 -6.73
CA THR A 58 10.20 22.25 -8.18
C THR A 58 11.40 21.69 -8.93
N MET A 59 11.24 21.44 -10.23
CA MET A 59 12.34 21.07 -11.13
C MET A 59 13.42 22.17 -11.17
N LYS A 60 13.03 23.43 -10.98
CA LYS A 60 13.96 24.55 -10.88
C LYS A 60 14.81 24.47 -9.61
N ASP A 61 14.21 24.11 -8.48
CA ASP A 61 14.92 23.98 -7.20
C ASP A 61 16.02 22.90 -7.26
N ILE A 62 15.85 21.89 -8.11
CA ILE A 62 16.85 20.83 -8.35
C ILE A 62 17.72 21.07 -9.60
N GLY A 63 17.59 22.21 -10.28
CA GLY A 63 18.41 22.57 -11.45
C GLY A 63 18.05 21.87 -12.77
N TYR A 64 16.86 21.29 -12.87
CA TYR A 64 16.35 20.56 -14.04
C TYR A 64 15.15 21.26 -14.71
N GLU A 65 15.12 22.60 -14.67
CA GLU A 65 14.07 23.40 -15.33
C GLU A 65 13.96 23.04 -16.82
N GLY A 66 12.76 22.69 -17.30
CA GLY A 66 12.50 22.30 -18.69
C GLY A 66 12.82 20.85 -19.08
N TYR A 67 13.42 20.05 -18.20
CA TYR A 67 13.70 18.62 -18.48
C TYR A 67 12.51 17.69 -18.18
N GLY A 68 11.58 18.12 -17.32
CA GLY A 68 10.42 17.35 -16.90
C GLY A 68 9.14 17.69 -17.66
N ILE A 69 8.15 16.79 -17.59
CA ILE A 69 6.78 17.03 -18.08
C ILE A 69 5.97 17.96 -17.17
N SER A 70 6.44 18.19 -15.95
CA SER A 70 5.80 19.03 -14.92
C SER A 70 6.85 19.89 -14.23
N PRO A 71 6.52 21.13 -13.81
CA PRO A 71 7.41 21.96 -13.00
C PRO A 71 7.61 21.43 -11.58
N VAL A 72 6.77 20.49 -11.11
CA VAL A 72 6.90 19.86 -9.79
C VAL A 72 7.83 18.66 -9.87
N ALA A 73 8.88 18.67 -9.05
CA ALA A 73 9.80 17.54 -8.91
C ALA A 73 9.27 16.52 -7.88
N VAL A 74 8.92 17.00 -6.68
CA VAL A 74 8.42 16.16 -5.59
C VAL A 74 7.56 16.95 -4.62
N SER A 75 6.56 16.32 -4.03
CA SER A 75 5.81 16.83 -2.88
C SER A 75 6.22 16.10 -1.61
N GLU A 76 6.26 16.79 -0.48
CA GLU A 76 6.47 16.18 0.82
C GLU A 76 5.43 15.08 1.10
N PRO A 77 5.82 13.99 1.77
CA PRO A 77 4.86 12.97 2.18
C PRO A 77 3.90 13.54 3.21
N PHE A 78 2.60 13.31 3.01
CA PHE A 78 1.57 13.65 3.97
C PHE A 78 0.64 12.46 4.19
N PRO A 79 0.20 12.21 5.43
CA PRO A 79 -0.81 11.18 5.69
C PRO A 79 -2.16 11.67 5.17
N LEU A 80 -2.78 10.92 4.26
CA LEU A 80 -4.14 11.23 3.78
C LEU A 80 -5.20 10.93 4.84
N PHE A 81 -4.98 9.88 5.63
CA PHE A 81 -5.90 9.39 6.65
C PHE A 81 -5.33 9.60 8.06
N THR A 82 -6.21 9.79 9.04
CA THR A 82 -5.83 9.76 10.46
C THR A 82 -5.52 8.33 10.91
N GLU A 83 -4.82 8.18 12.03
CA GLU A 83 -4.54 6.84 12.59
C GLU A 83 -5.83 6.08 12.92
N ASP A 84 -6.87 6.78 13.36
CA ASP A 84 -8.17 6.18 13.63
C ASP A 84 -8.80 5.57 12.39
N ALA A 85 -8.76 6.28 11.26
CA ALA A 85 -9.23 5.78 9.97
C ALA A 85 -8.43 4.55 9.51
N ILE A 86 -7.09 4.60 9.64
CA ILE A 86 -6.23 3.45 9.30
C ILE A 86 -6.58 2.24 10.16
N ASN A 87 -6.84 2.46 11.45
CA ASN A 87 -7.22 1.40 12.37
C ASN A 87 -8.61 0.83 12.06
N GLN A 88 -9.56 1.64 11.58
CA GLN A 88 -10.86 1.15 11.09
C GLN A 88 -10.70 0.32 9.81
N MET A 89 -9.90 0.77 8.84
CA MET A 89 -9.59 0.00 7.62
C MET A 89 -8.95 -1.36 7.96
N ARG A 90 -8.06 -1.40 8.95
CA ARG A 90 -7.48 -2.66 9.46
C ARG A 90 -8.54 -3.53 10.13
N ALA A 91 -9.41 -2.95 10.97
CA ALA A 91 -10.49 -3.68 11.62
C ALA A 91 -11.42 -4.36 10.59
N GLU A 92 -11.71 -3.69 9.47
CA GLU A 92 -12.51 -4.23 8.36
C GLU A 92 -11.78 -5.31 7.55
N ALA A 93 -10.50 -5.09 7.25
CA ALA A 93 -9.71 -6.02 6.45
C ALA A 93 -9.44 -7.36 7.17
N PHE A 94 -9.30 -7.35 8.50
CA PHE A 94 -9.00 -8.54 9.31
C PHE A 94 -10.25 -9.22 9.90
N THR A 95 -11.43 -8.96 9.34
CA THR A 95 -12.65 -9.66 9.74
C THR A 95 -12.62 -11.13 9.31
N PRO A 96 -13.24 -12.05 10.08
CA PRO A 96 -13.29 -13.47 9.70
C PRO A 96 -13.82 -13.69 8.29
N GLU A 97 -14.88 -12.97 7.90
CA GLU A 97 -15.47 -13.05 6.56
C GLU A 97 -14.48 -12.66 5.45
N VAL A 98 -13.75 -11.56 5.63
CA VAL A 98 -12.73 -11.13 4.64
C VAL A 98 -11.56 -12.11 4.62
N LEU A 99 -11.10 -12.59 5.78
CA LEU A 99 -10.01 -13.55 5.82
C LEU A 99 -10.39 -14.90 5.20
N ASP A 100 -11.62 -15.36 5.39
CA ASP A 100 -12.08 -16.65 4.84
C ASP A 100 -12.26 -16.61 3.32
N ASN A 101 -12.61 -15.46 2.75
CA ASN A 101 -12.90 -15.32 1.32
C ASN A 101 -11.76 -14.70 0.51
N CYS A 102 -10.98 -13.81 1.09
CA CYS A 102 -10.02 -12.97 0.38
C CYS A 102 -8.56 -13.24 0.75
N LEU A 103 -8.27 -14.04 1.79
CA LEU A 103 -6.89 -14.32 2.18
C LEU A 103 -6.25 -15.36 1.24
N VAL A 104 -5.19 -14.93 0.56
CA VAL A 104 -4.43 -15.73 -0.42
C VAL A 104 -2.93 -15.67 -0.12
N SER A 105 -2.18 -16.59 -0.72
CA SER A 105 -0.72 -16.65 -0.65
C SER A 105 -0.10 -16.84 -2.02
N SER A 106 1.15 -16.41 -2.18
CA SER A 106 1.98 -16.65 -3.35
C SER A 106 3.41 -17.01 -2.96
N SER A 107 4.23 -17.39 -3.93
CA SER A 107 5.65 -17.63 -3.74
C SER A 107 6.43 -16.41 -3.23
N PHE A 108 5.87 -15.19 -3.40
CA PHE A 108 6.50 -13.93 -2.96
C PHE A 108 5.93 -13.40 -1.64
N ALA A 109 4.65 -13.66 -1.36
CA ALA A 109 3.98 -13.14 -0.18
C ALA A 109 3.11 -14.22 0.46
N LYS A 110 3.41 -14.55 1.72
CA LYS A 110 2.74 -15.62 2.46
C LYS A 110 1.30 -15.29 2.83
N HIS A 111 0.97 -14.01 2.94
CA HIS A 111 -0.35 -13.50 3.32
C HIS A 111 -0.68 -12.26 2.53
N MET A 112 -1.78 -12.29 1.78
CA MET A 112 -2.30 -11.17 1.01
C MET A 112 -3.83 -11.18 1.09
N ILE A 113 -4.45 -10.01 1.23
CA ILE A 113 -5.89 -9.87 1.09
C ILE A 113 -6.17 -9.44 -0.35
N ARG A 114 -6.94 -10.24 -1.09
CA ARG A 114 -7.31 -10.01 -2.49
C ARG A 114 -8.80 -10.27 -2.67
N ALA A 115 -9.54 -9.21 -3.04
CA ALA A 115 -10.96 -9.26 -3.40
C ALA A 115 -11.14 -9.44 -4.92
#